data_AF-A0A7K3H509-F1
#
_entry.id   AF-A0A7K3H509-F1
#
_cell.length_a   1.000
_cell.length_b   1.000
_cell.length_c   1.000
_cell.angle_alpha   90.00
_cell.angle_beta   90.00
_cell.angle_gamma   90.00
#
_symmetry.space_group_name_H-M   'P 1'
#
loop_
_entity.id
_entity.type
_entity.pdbx_description
1 polymer ?
#
loop_
_entity_poly.entity_id
_entity_poly.type
_entity_poly.pdbx_seq_one_letter_code
_entity_poly.pdbx_strand_id
1 'polypeptide(L)' 'MGRARLAALHGVATSYEPSPGRTLRVPEDTVVAVLAALGVDASTPQAVRAALDRRERAERERLLPPSVVVTTGRPPRPGT' A
#
# COMPACT_ATOMS: atom_id res chain seq x y z
N MET A 1 -6.91 -11.38 -6.49
CA MET A 1 -7.32 -10.71 -5.23
C MET A 1 -6.15 -10.28 -4.34
N GLY A 2 -5.10 -11.08 -4.14
CA GLY A 2 -3.98 -10.72 -3.24
C GLY A 2 -3.16 -9.48 -3.65
N ARG A 3 -2.84 -9.33 -4.94
CA ARG A 3 -2.07 -8.18 -5.47
C ARG A 3 -2.80 -6.84 -5.32
N ALA A 4 -4.12 -6.81 -5.51
CA ALA A 4 -4.92 -5.60 -5.32
C ALA A 4 -4.90 -5.12 -3.86
N ARG A 5 -4.97 -6.05 -2.90
CA ARG A 5 -4.81 -5.74 -1.48
C ARG A 5 -3.41 -5.21 -1.17
N LEU A 6 -2.37 -5.84 -1.71
CA LEU A 6 -1.00 -5.40 -1.52
C LEU A 6 -0.78 -4.00 -2.13
N ALA A 7 -1.27 -3.76 -3.34
CA ALA A 7 -1.23 -2.45 -4.00
C ALA A 7 -1.90 -1.37 -3.14
N ALA A 8 -3.10 -1.62 -2.61
CA ALA A 8 -3.80 -0.68 -1.73
C ALA A 8 -2.99 -0.34 -0.46
N LEU A 9 -2.32 -1.32 0.16
CA LEU A 9 -1.47 -1.11 1.34
C LEU A 9 -0.23 -0.26 1.06
N HIS A 10 0.26 -0.27 -0.18
CA HIS A 10 1.41 0.53 -0.61
C HIS A 10 1.00 1.84 -1.33
N GLY A 11 -0.29 2.18 -1.34
CA GLY A 11 -0.80 3.39 -2.01
C GLY A 11 -0.77 3.31 -3.54
N VAL A 12 -0.67 2.11 -4.10
CA VAL A 12 -0.67 1.88 -5.55
C VAL A 12 -2.11 1.68 -6.04
N ALA A 13 -2.58 2.58 -6.89
CA ALA A 13 -3.89 2.46 -7.52
C ALA A 13 -3.88 1.40 -8.63
N THR A 14 -4.84 0.47 -8.60
CA THR A 14 -5.02 -0.55 -9.65
C THR A 14 -5.97 -0.12 -10.77
N SER A 15 -6.50 1.10 -10.69
CA SER A 15 -7.34 1.71 -11.72
C SER A 15 -7.27 3.23 -11.62
N TYR A 16 -7.49 3.92 -12.73
CA TYR A 16 -7.51 5.38 -12.79
C TYR A 16 -8.51 5.86 -13.83
N GLU A 17 -8.94 7.11 -13.71
CA GLU A 17 -9.87 7.75 -14.62
C GLU A 17 -9.17 8.91 -15.34
N PRO A 18 -8.66 8.72 -16.57
CA PRO A 18 -8.01 9.80 -17.33
C PRO A 18 -8.99 10.89 -17.82
N SER A 19 -10.29 10.58 -17.89
CA SER A 19 -11.33 11.51 -18.33
C SER A 19 -12.66 11.12 -17.68
N PRO A 20 -13.57 12.08 -17.40
CA PRO A 20 -14.83 11.80 -16.72
C PRO A 20 -15.57 10.58 -17.30
N GLY A 21 -15.88 9.60 -16.45
CA GLY A 21 -16.63 8.41 -16.82
C GLY A 21 -15.84 7.32 -17.55
N ARG A 22 -14.52 7.46 -17.70
CA ARG A 22 -13.66 6.43 -18.32
C ARG A 22 -12.69 5.86 -17.29
N THR A 23 -13.08 4.77 -16.63
CA THR A 23 -12.17 4.05 -15.72
C THR A 23 -11.33 3.01 -16.48
N LEU A 24 -10.01 3.08 -16.34
CA LEU A 24 -9.07 2.10 -16.86
C LEU A 24 -8.49 1.24 -15.74
N ARG A 25 -8.34 -0.06 -16.00
CA ARG A 25 -7.62 -0.98 -15.12
C ARG A 25 -6.14 -0.97 -15.48
N VAL A 26 -5.30 -0.95 -14.45
CA VAL A 26 -3.85 -1.05 -14.62
C VAL A 26 -3.49 -2.52 -14.90
N PRO A 27 -2.65 -2.82 -15.91
CA PRO A 27 -2.18 -4.18 -16.16
C PRO A 27 -1.47 -4.77 -14.94
N GLU A 28 -1.61 -6.07 -14.74
CA GLU A 28 -1.05 -6.75 -13.57
C GLU A 28 0.48 -6.64 -13.52
N ASP A 29 1.15 -6.75 -14.66
CA ASP A 29 2.61 -6.62 -14.76
C ASP A 29 3.10 -5.23 -14.34
N THR A 30 2.33 -4.18 -14.65
CA THR A 30 2.62 -2.82 -14.19
C THR A 30 2.49 -2.70 -12.68
N VAL A 31 1.46 -3.31 -12.08
CA VAL A 31 1.30 -3.34 -10.62
C VAL A 31 2.47 -4.07 -9.97
N VAL A 32 2.92 -5.20 -10.53
CA VAL A 32 4.08 -5.93 -10.05
C VAL A 32 5.36 -5.10 -10.16
N ALA A 33 5.58 -4.42 -11.29
CA ALA A 33 6.76 -3.58 -11.49
C ALA A 33 6.82 -2.38 -10.52
N VAL A 34 5.69 -1.71 -10.29
CA VAL A 34 5.60 -0.61 -9.32
C VAL A 34 5.82 -1.11 -7.90
N LEU A 35 5.23 -2.24 -7.51
CA LEU A 35 5.48 -2.84 -6.20
C LEU A 35 6.95 -3.22 -6.02
N ALA A 36 7.59 -3.78 -7.05
CA ALA A 36 9.02 -4.08 -7.04
C ALA A 36 9.88 -2.81 -6.87
N ALA A 37 9.51 -1.70 -7.53
CA ALA A 37 10.17 -0.40 -7.35
C ALA A 37 10.01 0.16 -5.93
N LEU A 38 8.91 -0.18 -5.23
CA LEU A 38 8.70 0.12 -3.80
C LEU A 38 9.40 -0.88 -2.86
N GLY A 39 10.19 -1.82 -3.40
CA GLY A 39 10.91 -2.84 -2.63
C GLY A 39 10.05 -4.05 -2.21
N VAL A 40 8.89 -4.25 -2.86
CA VAL A 40 7.92 -5.29 -2.51
C VAL A 40 7.85 -6.34 -3.62
N ASP A 41 8.19 -7.59 -3.29
CA ASP A 41 8.04 -8.70 -4.24
C ASP A 41 6.57 -9.14 -4.35
N ALA A 42 6.00 -8.94 -5.54
CA ALA A 42 4.67 -9.38 -5.92
C ALA A 42 4.67 -10.33 -7.13
N SER A 43 5.83 -10.88 -7.49
CA SER A 43 6.05 -11.71 -8.69
C SER A 43 5.23 -13.01 -8.70
N THR A 44 4.89 -13.54 -7.52
CA THR A 44 4.11 -14.77 -7.37
C THR A 44 3.02 -14.62 -6.29
N PRO A 45 1.97 -15.46 -6.31
CA PRO A 45 0.98 -15.49 -5.22
C PRO A 45 1.59 -15.72 -3.83
N GLN A 46 2.63 -16.55 -3.75
CA GLN A 46 3.38 -16.85 -2.53
C GLN A 46 4.15 -15.62 -2.05
N ALA A 47 4.84 -14.91 -2.95
CA ALA A 47 5.54 -13.66 -2.63
C ALA A 47 4.57 -12.59 -2.12
N VAL A 48 3.41 -12.46 -2.75
CA VAL A 48 2.33 -11.55 -2.29
C VAL A 48 1.90 -11.91 -0.87
N ARG A 49 1.70 -13.20 -0.56
CA ARG A 49 1.31 -13.61 0.78
C ARG A 49 2.41 -13.30 1.81
N ALA A 50 3.66 -13.62 1.50
CA ALA A 50 4.79 -13.34 2.35
C ALA A 50 5.00 -11.82 2.58
N ALA A 51 4.77 -10.99 1.57
CA ALA A 51 4.81 -9.54 1.68
C ALA A 51 3.71 -9.00 2.61
N LEU A 52 2.48 -9.50 2.48
CA LEU A 52 1.37 -9.15 3.37
C LEU A 52 1.68 -9.54 4.82
N ASP A 53 2.15 -10.77 5.05
CA ASP A 53 2.45 -11.26 6.40
C ASP A 53 3.64 -10.50 7.03
N ARG A 54 4.67 -10.13 6.25
CA ARG A 54 5.78 -9.27 6.73
C ARG A 54 5.27 -7.89 7.14
N ARG A 55 4.41 -7.28 6.33
CA ARG A 55 3.86 -5.95 6.60
C ARG A 55 3.01 -5.96 7.87
N GLU A 56 2.17 -6.97 8.04
CA GLU A 56 1.32 -7.14 9.22
C GLU A 56 2.16 -7.33 10.50
N ARG A 57 3.22 -8.15 10.45
CA ARG A 57 4.17 -8.26 11.57
C ARG A 57 4.83 -6.92 11.90
N ALA A 58 5.32 -6.21 10.90
CA ALA A 58 5.96 -4.91 11.10
C ALA A 58 5.03 -3.85 11.73
N GLU A 59 3.73 -3.87 11.43
CA GLU A 59 2.75 -3.02 12.12
C GLU A 59 2.52 -3.46 13.56
N ARG A 60 2.37 -4.77 13.81
CA ARG A 60 2.14 -5.31 15.16
C ARG A 60 3.33 -5.08 16.10
N GLU A 61 4.54 -5.12 15.58
CA GLU A 61 5.79 -4.91 16.32
C GLU A 61 6.12 -3.42 16.52
N ARG A 62 5.42 -2.51 15.82
CA ARG A 62 5.68 -1.07 15.91
C ARG A 62 5.02 -0.47 17.15
N LEU A 63 5.86 -0.01 18.09
CA LEU A 63 5.42 0.72 19.29
C LEU A 63 4.94 2.14 18.99
N LEU A 64 5.47 2.76 17.92
CA LEU A 64 5.14 4.12 17.51
C LEU A 64 4.83 4.17 16.01
N PRO A 65 3.98 5.11 15.56
CA PRO A 65 3.79 5.40 14.13
C PRO A 65 5.10 5.86 13.45
N PRO A 66 5.22 5.77 12.11
CA PRO A 66 6.45 6.15 11.41
C PRO A 66 6.79 7.64 11.56
N SER A 67 5.75 8.46 11.52
CA SER A 67 5.83 9.90 11.66
C SER A 67 4.45 10.42 12.04
N VAL A 68 4.39 11.45 12.87
CA VAL A 68 3.15 12.16 13.20
C VAL A 68 3.29 13.59 12.70
N VAL A 69 2.44 13.98 11.75
CA VAL A 69 2.38 15.36 11.25
C VAL A 69 1.29 16.10 12.02
N VAL A 70 1.62 17.26 12.57
CA VAL A 70 0.70 18.08 13.37
C VAL A 70 0.56 19.46 12.74
N THR A 71 -0.63 20.04 12.83
CA THR A 71 -0.85 21.44 12.46
C THR A 71 -0.65 22.30 13.70
N THR A 72 0.11 23.39 13.58
CA THR A 72 0.31 24.34 14.70
C THR A 72 -1.01 24.76 15.31
N GLY A 73 -1.12 24.73 16.64
CA GLY A 73 -2.36 25.02 17.37
C GLY A 73 -3.35 23.86 17.46
N ARG A 74 -3.05 22.69 16.86
CA ARG A 74 -3.88 21.49 16.94
C ARG A 74 -3.05 20.30 17.43
N PRO A 75 -3.04 20.01 18.75
CA PRO A 75 -2.26 18.91 19.29
C PRO A 75 -2.71 17.57 18.67
N PRO A 76 -1.77 16.61 18.49
CA PRO A 76 -2.12 15.29 17.97
C PRO A 76 -3.09 14.63 18.94
N ARG A 77 -4.17 14.04 18.41
CA ARG A 77 -5.02 13.18 19.23
C ARG A 77 -4.20 11.95 19.62
N PRO A 78 -4.18 11.53 20.90
CA PRO A 78 -3.58 10.25 21.27
C PRO A 78 -4.27 9.15 20.44
N GLY A 79 -3.46 8.28 19.83
CA GLY A 79 -3.97 7.17 19.03
C GLY A 79 -4.79 6.25 19.93
N THR A 80 -6.07 6.07 19.61
CA THR A 80 -6.92 5.00 20.15
C THR A 80 -6.50 3.65 19.60
#